data_AF-A0A2P4PYY7-F1
#
_entry.id   AF-A0A2P4PYY7-F1
#
_cell.length_a   1.000
_cell.length_b   1.000
_cell.length_c   1.000
_cell.angle_alpha   90.00
_cell.angle_beta   90.00
_cell.angle_gamma   90.00
#
_symmetry.space_group_name_H-M   'P 1'
#
loop_
_entity.id
_entity.type
_entity.pdbx_description
1 polymer ?
#
loop_
_entity_poly.entity_id
_entity_poly.type
_entity_poly.pdbx_seq_one_letter_code
_entity_poly.pdbx_strand_id
1 'polypeptide(L)'
;MFEVISGLPPFYDLGHDLKLAMKICKGLRPRFNIKVPQLIVYLIKRCLDANPLNRPNAEEIKKTLSQWFRESNSLLNISNLSDYTSMQKQIKEANEINNSSSNSSITSNLGTSYITHSEATYTSRLLDFDNLPEPKN
;
A
#
# COMPACT_ATOMS: atom_id res chain seq x y z
N MET A 1 -5.22 -1.52 -1.70
CA MET A 1 -4.00 -2.25 -1.28
C MET A 1 -3.30 -1.55 -0.12
N PHE A 2 -2.96 -0.26 -0.24
CA PHE A 2 -2.40 0.53 0.86
C PHE A 2 -3.23 0.43 2.15
N GLU A 3 -4.50 0.84 2.09
CA GLU A 3 -5.40 0.87 3.25
C GLU A 3 -5.56 -0.48 3.95
N VAL A 4 -5.66 -1.57 3.17
CA VAL A 4 -5.74 -2.94 3.72
C VAL A 4 -4.50 -3.31 4.53
N ILE A 5 -3.32 -2.84 4.11
CA ILE A 5 -2.03 -3.16 4.74
C ILE A 5 -1.74 -2.21 5.91
N SER A 6 -2.03 -0.91 5.75
CA SER A 6 -1.78 0.11 6.77
C SER A 6 -2.87 0.18 7.84
N GLY A 7 -4.08 -0.31 7.55
CA GLY A 7 -5.28 -0.09 8.36
C GLY A 7 -5.77 1.36 8.33
N LEU A 8 -5.24 2.20 7.44
CA LEU A 8 -5.53 3.63 7.38
C LEU A 8 -5.85 4.07 5.95
N PRO A 9 -6.94 4.82 5.72
CA PRO A 9 -7.19 5.41 4.42
C PRO A 9 -6.00 6.29 3.98
N PRO A 10 -5.68 6.33 2.68
CA PRO A 10 -4.62 7.19 2.19
C PRO A 10 -4.95 8.66 2.52
N PHE A 11 -3.98 9.37 3.09
CA PHE A 11 -4.06 10.80 3.42
C PHE A 11 -5.20 11.18 4.40
N TYR A 12 -5.61 10.28 5.29
CA TYR A 12 -6.69 10.51 6.28
C TYR A 12 -6.48 11.73 7.18
N ASP A 13 -5.23 12.13 7.36
CA ASP A 13 -4.80 13.25 8.19
C ASP A 13 -4.74 14.59 7.43
N LEU A 14 -5.09 14.60 6.13
CA LEU A 14 -5.03 15.78 5.27
C LEU A 14 -6.39 16.10 4.66
N GLY A 15 -6.68 17.39 4.46
CA GLY A 15 -7.80 17.82 3.63
C GLY A 15 -7.63 17.34 2.19
N HIS A 16 -8.72 16.87 1.56
CA HIS A 16 -8.69 16.41 0.17
C HIS A 16 -8.82 17.61 -0.79
N ASP A 17 -8.03 18.65 -0.59
CA ASP A 17 -8.13 19.92 -1.32
C ASP A 17 -7.15 20.01 -2.50
N LEU A 18 -7.11 21.18 -3.14
CA LEU A 18 -6.17 21.50 -4.21
C LEU A 18 -4.71 21.30 -3.76
N LYS A 19 -4.38 21.59 -2.49
CA LYS A 19 -3.01 21.45 -1.98
C LYS A 19 -2.59 19.99 -1.96
N LEU A 20 -3.47 19.08 -1.53
CA LEU A 20 -3.19 17.64 -1.59
C LEU A 20 -3.04 17.18 -3.04
N ALA A 21 -3.93 17.59 -3.94
CA ALA A 21 -3.83 17.26 -5.36
C ALA A 21 -2.49 17.70 -5.97
N MET A 22 -2.05 18.94 -5.70
CA MET A 22 -0.74 19.44 -6.13
C MET A 22 0.42 18.62 -5.58
N LYS A 23 0.37 18.21 -4.30
CA LYS A 23 1.40 17.34 -3.70
C LYS A 23 1.45 15.98 -4.40
N ILE A 24 0.29 15.39 -4.72
CA ILE A 24 0.21 14.12 -5.46
C ILE A 24 0.79 14.26 -6.87
N CYS A 25 0.47 15.33 -7.60
CA CYS A 25 1.09 15.59 -8.91
C CYS A 25 2.62 15.75 -8.79
N LYS A 26 3.12 16.30 -7.68
CA LYS A 26 4.57 16.40 -7.39
C LYS A 26 5.20 15.12 -6.83
N GLY A 27 4.48 14.00 -6.85
CA GLY A 27 5.02 12.68 -6.48
C GLY A 27 4.76 12.25 -5.04
N LEU A 28 3.93 12.97 -4.27
CA LEU A 28 3.48 12.47 -2.98
C LEU A 28 2.67 11.18 -3.18
N ARG A 29 3.06 10.11 -2.47
CA ARG A 29 2.38 8.82 -2.44
C ARG A 29 2.24 8.34 -1.00
N PRO A 30 1.22 7.52 -0.69
CA PRO A 30 1.08 6.92 0.65
C PRO A 30 2.35 6.15 1.06
N ARG A 31 2.71 6.24 2.34
CA ARG A 31 3.89 5.57 2.92
C ARG A 31 3.48 4.66 4.06
N PHE A 32 4.13 3.51 4.15
CA PHE A 32 3.91 2.58 5.26
C PHE A 32 4.77 2.96 6.46
N ASN A 33 4.19 2.86 7.65
CA ASN A 33 4.88 2.95 8.94
C ASN A 33 5.34 1.57 9.44
N ILE A 34 5.10 0.52 8.66
CA ILE A 34 5.52 -0.86 8.92
C ILE A 34 6.41 -1.35 7.79
N LYS A 35 7.21 -2.38 8.05
CA LYS A 35 7.87 -3.14 6.99
C LYS A 35 6.81 -3.91 6.21
N VAL A 36 6.83 -3.75 4.89
CA VAL A 36 5.96 -4.44 3.94
C VAL A 36 6.85 -5.21 2.96
N PRO A 37 6.48 -6.45 2.54
CA PRO A 37 7.19 -7.17 1.50
C PRO A 37 7.46 -6.30 0.27
N GLN A 38 8.70 -6.31 -0.21
CA GLN A 38 9.15 -5.45 -1.31
C GLN A 38 8.36 -5.70 -2.59
N LEU A 39 7.96 -6.95 -2.85
CA LEU A 39 7.09 -7.30 -3.98
C LEU A 39 5.74 -6.57 -3.94
N ILE A 40 5.15 -6.42 -2.76
CA ILE A 40 3.89 -5.69 -2.59
C ILE A 40 4.12 -4.18 -2.77
N VAL A 41 5.19 -3.64 -2.18
CA VAL A 41 5.57 -2.23 -2.36
C VAL A 41 5.78 -1.91 -3.85
N TYR A 42 6.45 -2.79 -4.58
CA TYR A 42 6.68 -2.65 -6.02
C TYR A 42 5.36 -2.62 -6.81
N LEU A 43 4.43 -3.54 -6.54
CA LEU A 43 3.12 -3.55 -7.19
C LEU A 43 2.33 -2.26 -6.91
N ILE A 44 2.32 -1.78 -5.67
CA ILE A 44 1.66 -0.51 -5.30
C ILE A 44 2.28 0.66 -6.05
N LYS A 45 3.62 0.72 -6.15
CA LYS A 45 4.32 1.77 -6.89
C LYS A 45 3.90 1.78 -8.36
N ARG A 46 3.85 0.62 -9.01
CA ARG A 46 3.39 0.51 -10.41
C ARG A 46 1.93 0.95 -10.57
N CYS A 47 1.04 0.57 -9.65
CA CYS A 47 -0.36 1.02 -9.71
C CYS A 47 -0.52 2.53 -9.53
N LEU A 48 0.41 3.18 -8.83
CA LEU A 48 0.40 4.62 -8.53
C LEU A 48 1.38 5.42 -9.40
N ASP A 49 1.84 4.84 -10.52
CA ASP A 49 2.75 5.49 -11.46
C ASP A 49 2.06 6.67 -12.15
N ALA A 50 2.77 7.78 -12.29
CA ALA A 50 2.29 8.98 -12.95
C ALA A 50 1.99 8.71 -14.43
N ASN A 51 2.83 7.92 -15.09
CA ASN A 51 2.62 7.49 -16.46
C ASN A 51 1.60 6.33 -16.48
N PRO A 52 0.41 6.52 -17.08
CA PRO A 52 -0.59 5.47 -17.16
C PRO A 52 -0.11 4.20 -17.87
N LEU A 53 0.85 4.30 -18.79
CA LEU A 53 1.41 3.16 -19.53
C LEU A 53 2.23 2.21 -18.65
N ASN A 54 2.75 2.69 -17.51
CA ASN A 54 3.50 1.87 -16.57
C ASN A 54 2.58 1.08 -15.61
N ARG A 55 1.30 1.47 -15.53
CA ARG A 55 0.33 0.86 -14.62
C ARG A 55 -0.08 -0.53 -15.13
N PRO A 56 -0.09 -1.55 -14.26
CA PRO A 56 -0.60 -2.85 -14.63
C PRO A 56 -2.11 -2.77 -14.85
N ASN A 57 -2.61 -3.53 -15.81
CA ASN A 57 -4.05 -3.69 -15.97
C ASN A 57 -4.62 -4.62 -14.89
N ALA A 58 -5.95 -4.66 -14.79
CA ALA A 58 -6.64 -5.45 -13.76
C ALA A 58 -6.32 -6.96 -13.81
N GLU A 59 -6.12 -7.52 -15.01
CA GLU A 59 -5.82 -8.94 -15.19
C GLU A 59 -4.39 -9.26 -14.73
N GLU A 60 -3.41 -8.39 -15.00
CA GLU A 60 -2.06 -8.51 -14.46
C GLU A 60 -2.07 -8.50 -12.93
N ILE A 61 -2.78 -7.53 -12.32
CA ILE A 61 -2.91 -7.43 -10.85
C ILE A 61 -3.53 -8.72 -10.30
N LYS A 62 -4.62 -9.19 -10.88
CA LYS A 62 -5.32 -10.42 -10.46
C LYS A 62 -4.40 -11.64 -10.53
N LYS A 63 -3.65 -11.80 -11.62
CA LYS A 63 -2.69 -12.91 -11.79
C LYS A 63 -1.60 -12.85 -10.72
N THR A 64 -1.00 -11.67 -10.51
CA THR A 64 0.04 -11.47 -9.48
C THR A 64 -0.47 -11.82 -8.08
N LEU A 65 -1.64 -11.29 -7.69
CA LEU A 65 -2.23 -11.56 -6.37
C LEU A 65 -2.62 -13.03 -6.22
N SER A 66 -3.17 -13.67 -7.26
CA SER A 66 -3.53 -15.09 -7.24
C SER A 66 -2.31 -15.99 -7.08
N GLN A 67 -1.20 -15.64 -7.74
CA GLN A 67 0.05 -16.36 -7.61
C GLN A 67 0.58 -16.25 -6.18
N TRP A 68 0.64 -15.05 -5.62
CA TRP A 68 1.09 -14.85 -4.24
C TRP A 68 0.19 -15.56 -3.21
N PHE A 69 -1.12 -15.59 -3.45
CA PHE A 69 -2.05 -16.34 -2.60
C PHE A 69 -1.76 -17.84 -2.63
N ARG A 70 -1.51 -18.42 -3.81
CA ARG A 70 -1.13 -19.84 -3.95
C ARG A 70 0.20 -20.14 -3.27
N GLU A 71 1.22 -19.31 -3.51
CA GLU A 71 2.53 -19.46 -2.89
C GLU A 71 2.43 -19.35 -1.35
N SER A 72 1.61 -18.43 -0.84
CA SER A 72 1.41 -18.25 0.59
C SER A 72 0.61 -19.39 1.23
N ASN A 73 -0.30 -20.05 0.50
CA ASN A 73 -1.10 -21.17 1.01
C ASN A 73 -0.42 -22.54 0.91
N SER A 74 0.67 -22.68 0.16
CA SER A 74 1.43 -23.94 0.04
C SER A 74 2.16 -24.36 1.34
N LEU A 75 1.82 -23.76 2.48
CA LEU A 75 2.43 -23.95 3.80
C LEU A 75 2.27 -25.35 4.40
N LEU A 76 1.50 -26.25 3.78
CA LEU A 76 1.16 -27.53 4.40
C LEU A 76 2.29 -28.59 4.36
N ASN A 77 3.38 -28.40 3.59
CA ASN A 77 4.43 -29.43 3.43
C ASN A 77 5.86 -28.87 3.28
N ILE A 78 6.23 -27.77 3.95
CA ILE A 78 7.60 -27.25 3.86
C ILE A 78 8.37 -27.61 5.14
N SER A 79 9.33 -28.52 5.02
CA SER A 79 10.24 -28.91 6.11
C SER A 79 11.54 -28.09 6.15
N ASN A 80 11.93 -27.44 5.03
CA ASN A 80 13.19 -26.70 4.89
C ASN A 80 13.01 -25.24 4.46
N LEU A 81 13.84 -24.34 5.00
CA LEU A 81 13.83 -22.90 4.68
C LEU A 81 14.18 -22.59 3.20
N SER A 82 14.87 -23.51 2.51
CA SER A 82 15.20 -23.40 1.09
C SER A 82 13.99 -23.35 0.18
N ASP A 83 12.89 -23.98 0.60
CA ASP A 83 11.71 -24.20 -0.25
C ASP A 83 10.73 -23.02 -0.19
N TYR A 84 11.07 -22.00 0.62
CA TYR A 84 10.27 -20.79 0.71
C TYR A 84 10.34 -19.99 -0.59
N THR A 85 9.17 -19.58 -1.09
CA THR A 85 9.09 -18.66 -2.23
C THR A 85 9.65 -17.28 -1.85
N SER A 86 9.98 -16.47 -2.85
CA SER A 86 10.47 -15.09 -2.63
C SER A 86 9.48 -14.27 -1.80
N MET A 87 8.17 -14.47 -2.01
CA MET A 87 7.13 -13.82 -1.23
C MET A 87 7.16 -14.25 0.24
N GLN A 88 7.22 -15.56 0.51
CA GLN A 88 7.22 -16.08 1.87
C GLN A 88 8.45 -15.61 2.67
N LYS A 89 9.63 -15.56 2.04
CA LYS A 89 10.86 -15.03 2.67
C LYS A 89 10.68 -13.57 3.09
N GLN A 90 10.13 -12.73 2.20
CA GLN A 90 9.90 -11.31 2.49
C GLN A 90 8.81 -11.08 3.54
N ILE A 91 7.77 -11.92 3.58
CA ILE A 91 6.74 -11.87 4.64
C ILE A 91 7.36 -12.19 6.00
N LYS A 92 8.15 -13.27 6.08
CA LYS A 92 8.84 -13.65 7.33
C LYS A 92 9.75 -12.54 7.83
N GLU A 93 10.61 -12.02 6.95
CA GLU A 93 11.51 -10.90 7.28
C GLU A 93 10.74 -9.66 7.76
N ALA A 94 9.67 -9.27 7.06
CA ALA A 94 8.86 -8.13 7.44
C ALA A 94 8.21 -8.32 8.82
N ASN A 95 7.69 -9.52 9.10
CA ASN A 95 7.09 -9.84 10.38
C ASN A 95 8.12 -9.85 11.52
N GLU A 96 9.31 -10.41 11.32
CA GLU A 96 10.40 -10.39 12.30
C GLU A 96 10.81 -8.96 12.67
N ILE A 97 10.95 -8.07 11.68
CA ILE A 97 11.28 -6.65 11.90
C ILE A 97 10.15 -5.93 12.64
N ASN A 98 8.91 -6.12 12.19
CA ASN A 98 7.75 -5.46 12.79
C ASN A 98 7.50 -5.93 14.25
N ASN A 99 7.78 -7.20 14.57
CA ASN A 99 7.60 -7.75 15.91
C ASN A 99 8.77 -7.40 16.86
N SER A 100 9.99 -7.28 16.35
CA SER A 100 11.18 -6.96 17.15
C SER A 100 11.30 -5.48 17.50
N SER A 101 10.81 -4.59 16.62
CA SER A 101 10.54 -3.20 17.00
C SER A 101 9.38 -3.20 17.98
N SER A 102 9.68 -3.12 19.28
CA SER A 102 8.71 -2.97 20.38
C SER A 102 7.98 -1.61 20.33
N ASN A 103 7.43 -1.23 19.19
CA ASN A 103 6.42 -0.19 19.09
C ASN A 103 5.08 -0.87 19.35
N SER A 104 4.76 -1.06 20.63
CA SER A 104 3.49 -1.59 21.15
C SER A 104 2.25 -0.76 20.77
N SER A 105 2.39 0.20 19.85
CA SER A 105 1.32 0.99 19.23
C SER A 105 0.99 0.56 17.80
N ILE A 106 1.69 -0.44 17.23
CA ILE A 106 1.45 -0.97 15.88
C ILE A 106 0.82 -2.38 15.96
N THR A 107 -0.02 -2.62 16.96
CA THR A 107 -1.06 -3.65 16.77
C THR A 107 -1.93 -3.13 15.66
N SER A 108 -1.91 -3.78 14.49
CA SER A 108 -2.87 -3.65 13.39
C SER A 108 -4.06 -2.75 13.78
N ASN A 109 -4.01 -1.48 13.37
CA ASN A 109 -5.04 -0.46 13.62
C ASN A 109 -6.41 -0.81 12.97
N LEU A 110 -6.67 -2.09 12.70
CA LEU A 110 -7.91 -2.65 12.19
C LEU A 110 -9.11 -2.43 13.13
N GLY A 111 -8.94 -1.67 14.23
CA GLY A 111 -10.00 -1.24 15.14
C GLY A 111 -9.75 0.08 15.88
N THR A 112 -8.66 0.82 15.63
CA THR A 112 -8.47 2.15 16.26
C THR A 112 -9.24 3.20 15.49
N SER A 113 -10.02 4.02 16.19
CA SER A 113 -10.60 5.24 15.63
C SER A 113 -9.46 6.19 15.23
N TYR A 114 -9.12 6.22 13.95
CA TYR A 114 -8.30 7.32 13.43
C TYR A 114 -9.18 8.56 13.35
N ILE A 115 -8.59 9.72 13.64
CA ILE A 115 -9.27 10.99 13.45
C ILE A 115 -9.00 11.42 12.02
N THR A 116 -10.04 11.41 11.21
CA THR A 116 -9.97 11.94 9.86
C THR A 116 -9.96 13.46 9.91
N HIS A 117 -9.15 14.09 9.05
CA HIS A 117 -9.22 15.52 8.81
C HIS A 117 -10.65 15.90 8.38
N SER A 118 -11.18 17.01 8.90
CA SER A 118 -12.57 17.44 8.65
C SER A 118 -12.89 17.68 7.18
N GLU A 119 -11.86 18.00 6.38
CA GLU A 119 -11.96 18.23 4.92
C GLU A 119 -11.52 17.01 4.09
N ALA A 120 -11.27 15.86 4.71
CA ALA A 120 -11.06 14.62 3.97
C ALA A 120 -12.40 14.08 3.48
N THR A 121 -12.45 13.61 2.24
CA THR A 121 -13.66 13.07 1.63
C THR A 121 -13.37 11.76 0.92
N TYR A 122 -13.97 10.67 1.40
CA TYR A 122 -13.82 9.31 0.85
C TYR A 122 -15.04 8.86 0.03
N THR A 123 -16.04 9.73 -0.10
CA THR A 123 -17.17 9.55 -1.00
C THR A 123 -16.89 10.21 -2.35
N SER A 124 -17.59 9.75 -3.39
CA SER A 124 -17.45 10.31 -4.73
C SER A 124 -17.83 11.79 -4.76
N ARG A 125 -17.03 12.61 -5.43
CA ARG A 125 -17.32 14.01 -5.75
C ARG A 125 -16.51 14.48 -6.95
N LEU A 126 -16.97 15.55 -7.58
CA LEU A 126 -16.21 16.22 -8.63
C LEU A 126 -14.96 16.88 -8.05
N LEU A 127 -13.80 16.61 -8.67
CA LEU A 127 -12.55 17.32 -8.41
C LEU A 127 -12.32 18.26 -9.59
N ASP A 128 -12.65 19.52 -9.40
CA ASP A 128 -12.46 20.58 -10.38
C ASP A 128 -11.33 21.49 -9.90
N PHE A 129 -10.11 21.11 -10.26
CA PHE A 129 -8.87 21.77 -9.85
C PHE A 129 -8.16 22.29 -11.09
N ASP A 130 -8.23 23.61 -11.31
CA ASP A 130 -7.50 24.25 -12.38
C ASP A 130 -5.98 24.26 -12.12
N ASN A 131 -5.20 24.24 -13.20
CA ASN A 131 -3.74 24.45 -13.18
C ASN A 131 -2.92 23.42 -12.36
N LEU A 132 -3.38 22.17 -12.28
CA LEU A 132 -2.54 21.10 -11.72
C LEU A 132 -1.31 20.86 -12.60
N PRO A 133 -0.11 20.69 -12.01
CA PRO A 133 1.08 20.34 -12.78
C PRO A 133 0.98 18.90 -13.30
N GLU A 134 1.73 18.62 -14.37
CA GLU A 134 1.87 17.25 -14.87
C GLU A 134 2.35 16.31 -13.75
N PRO A 135 1.66 15.17 -13.52
CA PRO A 135 2.06 14.21 -12.50
C PRO A 135 3.45 13.64 -12.76
N LYS A 136 4.25 13.48 -11.70
CA LYS A 136 5.61 12.92 -11.74
C LYS A 136 5.81 11.93 -10.59
N ASN A 137 6.44 10.79 -10.85
CA ASN A 137 7.10 9.87 -9.90
C ASN A 137 7.70 8.66 -10.62
#